data_AF-A0A509EB06-F1
#
_entry.id   AF-A0A509EB06-F1
#
_cell.length_a   1.000
_cell.length_b   1.000
_cell.length_c   1.000
_cell.angle_alpha   90.00
_cell.angle_beta   90.00
_cell.angle_gamma   90.00
#
_symmetry.space_group_name_H-M   'P 1'
#
loop_
_entity.id
_entity.type
_entity.pdbx_description
1 polymer ?
#
loop_
_entity_poly.entity_id
_entity_poly.type
_entity_poly.pdbx_seq_one_letter_code
_entity_poly.pdbx_strand_id
1 'polypeptide(L)'
;MGYTITPAKALFLMRESENHGGHPCTRHIGLSNDQLMQRLRAGDGARDGGIQYISTFTYERDAARAASQAFKNTDKLISTLNRNGKAEFPDLRVDEAFKVRFALGGGVPEYYVNHVTLVVFRTAEQTGDLFYVKTFYPRPPNELREAPLLGNT
;
A
#
# COMPACT_ATOMS: atom_id res chain seq x y z
N MET A 1 -15.62 -14.56 -0.63
CA MET A 1 -14.68 -14.95 -1.71
C MET A 1 -14.14 -13.66 -2.26
N GLY A 2 -12.86 -13.37 -2.01
CA GLY A 2 -12.24 -12.13 -2.46
C GLY A 2 -11.89 -12.14 -3.94
N TYR A 3 -11.41 -11.00 -4.42
CA TYR A 3 -11.19 -10.74 -5.83
C TYR A 3 -9.83 -11.29 -6.28
N THR A 4 -9.79 -12.36 -7.07
CA THR A 4 -8.51 -12.98 -7.44
C THR A 4 -7.96 -12.41 -8.74
N ILE A 5 -6.73 -11.89 -8.71
CA ILE A 5 -6.01 -11.43 -9.90
C ILE A 5 -4.56 -11.90 -9.88
N THR A 6 -3.93 -11.96 -11.05
CA THR A 6 -2.50 -12.28 -11.17
C THR A 6 -1.62 -11.12 -10.72
N PRO A 7 -0.37 -11.36 -10.28
CA PRO A 7 0.59 -10.29 -9.96
C PRO A 7 0.81 -9.31 -11.12
N ALA A 8 0.87 -9.81 -12.35
CA ALA A 8 1.00 -8.96 -13.55
C ALA A 8 -0.19 -7.99 -13.70
N LYS A 9 -1.42 -8.48 -13.47
CA LYS A 9 -2.61 -7.63 -13.51
C LYS A 9 -2.62 -6.64 -12.33
N ALA A 10 -2.19 -7.05 -11.15
CA ALA A 10 -2.08 -6.17 -9.99
C ALA A 10 -1.11 -5.00 -10.26
N LEU A 11 0.07 -5.30 -10.81
CA LEU A 11 1.05 -4.28 -11.20
C LEU A 11 0.51 -3.35 -12.27
N PHE A 12 -0.17 -3.90 -13.28
CA PHE A 12 -0.83 -3.09 -14.31
C PHE A 12 -1.84 -2.11 -13.68
N LEU A 13 -2.73 -2.57 -12.80
CA LEU A 13 -3.73 -1.71 -12.15
C LEU A 13 -3.10 -0.62 -11.27
N MET A 14 -1.97 -0.92 -10.62
CA MET A 14 -1.19 0.05 -9.84
C MET A 14 -0.56 1.14 -10.73
N ARG A 15 0.01 0.75 -11.87
CA ARG A 15 0.61 1.68 -12.85
C ARG A 15 -0.45 2.54 -13.54
N GLU A 16 -1.49 1.89 -14.03
CA GLU A 16 -2.53 2.57 -14.81
C GLU A 16 -3.29 3.58 -13.97
N SER A 17 -3.40 3.33 -12.66
CA SER A 17 -4.04 4.27 -11.75
C SER A 17 -3.40 5.68 -11.76
N GLU A 18 -2.12 5.80 -12.08
CA GLU A 18 -1.41 7.09 -12.13
C GLU A 18 -1.94 7.99 -13.25
N ASN A 19 -2.42 7.40 -14.34
CA ASN A 19 -3.03 8.11 -15.47
C ASN A 19 -4.46 8.58 -15.17
N HIS A 20 -5.07 8.11 -14.07
CA HIS A 20 -6.49 8.31 -13.76
C HIS A 20 -6.73 8.97 -12.39
N GLY A 21 -5.73 9.70 -11.86
CA GLY A 21 -5.85 10.45 -10.61
C GLY A 21 -5.65 9.62 -9.34
N GLY A 22 -5.12 8.39 -9.47
CA GLY A 22 -4.60 7.63 -8.34
C GLY A 22 -3.35 8.24 -7.76
N HIS A 23 -3.12 8.00 -6.47
CA HIS A 23 -1.81 8.27 -5.91
C HIS A 23 -0.84 7.23 -6.48
N PRO A 24 0.36 7.63 -6.89
CA PRO A 24 1.31 6.72 -7.52
C PRO A 24 1.77 5.61 -6.56
N CYS A 25 1.16 4.43 -6.73
CA CYS A 25 1.49 3.21 -6.01
C CYS A 25 2.94 2.80 -6.29
N THR A 26 3.41 3.05 -7.52
CA THR A 26 4.77 2.71 -7.94
C THR A 26 5.84 3.61 -7.30
N ARG A 27 5.46 4.82 -6.84
CA ARG A 27 6.35 5.68 -6.04
C ARG A 27 6.64 5.14 -4.64
N HIS A 28 6.10 3.97 -4.28
CA HIS A 28 6.44 3.21 -3.08
C HIS A 28 7.32 2.00 -3.42
N ILE A 29 7.97 1.96 -4.59
CA ILE A 29 8.82 0.85 -5.00
C ILE A 29 10.20 1.39 -5.37
N GLY A 30 11.26 0.73 -4.87
CA GLY A 30 12.63 0.99 -5.27
C GLY A 30 13.20 2.34 -4.80
N LEU A 31 12.60 2.99 -3.80
CA LEU A 31 13.12 4.26 -3.29
C LEU A 31 14.49 4.07 -2.59
N SER A 32 15.39 5.03 -2.80
CA SER A 32 16.63 5.10 -2.01
C SER A 32 16.33 5.54 -0.57
N ASN A 33 17.26 5.26 0.35
CA ASN A 33 17.12 5.69 1.75
C ASN A 33 17.02 7.22 1.86
N ASP A 34 17.75 7.95 1.01
CA ASP A 34 17.70 9.42 0.98
C ASP A 34 16.36 9.94 0.48
N GLN A 35 15.79 9.34 -0.57
CA GLN A 35 14.46 9.70 -1.06
C GLN A 35 13.38 9.46 -0.01
N LEU A 36 13.47 8.33 0.71
CA LEU A 36 12.59 7.98 1.81
C LEU A 36 12.65 9.02 2.93
N MET A 37 13.84 9.34 3.42
CA MET A 37 14.03 10.31 4.50
C MET A 37 13.69 11.75 4.08
N GLN A 38 14.00 12.14 2.84
CA GLN A 38 13.65 13.44 2.29
C GLN A 38 12.12 13.63 2.28
N ARG A 39 11.39 12.64 1.78
CA ARG A 39 9.92 12.69 1.77
C ARG A 39 9.35 12.74 3.18
N LEU A 40 9.86 11.91 4.09
CA LEU A 40 9.42 11.89 5.48
C LEU A 40 9.61 13.28 6.14
N ARG A 41 10.77 13.91 5.92
CA ARG A 41 11.06 15.27 6.43
C ARG A 41 10.22 16.36 5.78
N ALA A 42 9.79 16.17 4.54
CA ALA A 42 8.87 17.07 3.86
C ALA A 42 7.43 16.97 4.39
N GLY A 43 7.16 16.04 5.32
CA GLY A 43 5.84 15.81 5.88
C GLY A 43 4.99 14.82 5.07
N ASP A 44 5.56 14.15 4.05
CA ASP A 44 4.90 13.03 3.39
C ASP A 44 4.84 11.81 4.34
N GLY A 45 3.89 10.92 4.09
CA GLY A 45 3.85 9.60 4.72
C GLY A 45 2.52 9.26 5.36
N ALA A 46 2.32 7.97 5.60
CA ALA A 46 1.17 7.50 6.35
C ALA A 46 1.39 7.73 7.84
N ARG A 47 0.29 7.85 8.60
CA ARG A 47 0.31 7.89 10.05
C ARG A 47 -0.42 6.70 10.62
N ASP A 48 0.23 5.99 11.53
CA ASP A 48 -0.32 4.79 12.18
C ASP A 48 0.24 4.70 13.60
N GLY A 49 -0.62 4.54 14.59
CA GLY A 49 -0.20 4.45 16.00
C GLY A 49 0.61 5.66 16.51
N GLY A 50 0.45 6.85 15.92
CA GLY A 50 1.23 8.05 16.27
C GLY A 50 2.58 8.16 15.57
N ILE A 51 2.94 7.21 14.71
CA ILE A 51 4.18 7.23 13.93
C ILE A 51 3.88 7.73 12.52
N GLN A 52 4.67 8.68 12.05
CA GLN A 52 4.72 9.01 10.63
C GLN A 52 5.79 8.15 9.93
N TYR A 53 5.41 7.52 8.81
CA TYR A 53 6.33 6.66 8.07
C TYR A 53 6.11 6.68 6.56
N ILE A 54 7.16 6.30 5.83
CA ILE A 54 7.09 6.01 4.39
C ILE A 54 7.65 4.61 4.17
N SER A 55 6.85 3.73 3.57
CA SER A 55 7.29 2.37 3.24
C SER A 55 7.66 2.25 1.77
N THR A 56 8.62 1.37 1.48
CA THR A 56 8.95 0.97 0.11
C THR A 56 9.24 -0.51 -0.05
N PHE A 57 8.67 -1.11 -1.08
CA PHE A 57 9.10 -2.41 -1.58
C PHE A 57 10.46 -2.27 -2.28
N THR A 58 11.37 -3.22 -2.08
CA THR A 58 12.66 -3.21 -2.79
C THR A 58 12.50 -3.49 -4.28
N TYR A 59 11.56 -4.37 -4.65
CA TYR A 59 11.35 -4.80 -6.03
C TYR A 59 9.87 -4.77 -6.41
N GLU A 60 9.58 -4.47 -7.68
CA GLU A 60 8.22 -4.48 -8.22
C GLU A 60 7.56 -5.87 -8.11
N ARG A 61 8.33 -6.94 -8.26
CA ARG A 61 7.83 -8.31 -8.13
C ARG A 61 7.18 -8.57 -6.77
N ASP A 62 7.75 -8.01 -5.70
CA ASP A 62 7.25 -8.21 -4.34
C ASP A 62 6.00 -7.36 -4.12
N ALA A 63 5.98 -6.13 -4.62
CA ALA A 63 4.80 -5.28 -4.60
C ALA A 63 3.63 -5.91 -5.37
N ALA A 64 3.89 -6.43 -6.58
CA ALA A 64 2.89 -7.07 -7.43
C ALA A 64 2.29 -8.32 -6.79
N ARG A 65 3.14 -9.14 -6.16
CA ARG A 65 2.75 -10.36 -5.45
C ARG A 65 1.94 -10.05 -4.19
N ALA A 66 2.38 -9.08 -3.39
CA ALA A 66 1.63 -8.60 -2.22
C ALA A 66 0.27 -8.02 -2.63
N ALA A 67 0.21 -7.22 -3.70
CA ALA A 67 -1.03 -6.65 -4.20
C ALA A 67 -2.01 -7.73 -4.69
N SER A 68 -1.54 -8.75 -5.41
CA SER A 68 -2.37 -9.89 -5.83
C SER A 68 -3.00 -10.63 -4.64
N GLN A 69 -2.23 -10.86 -3.57
CA GLN A 69 -2.74 -11.47 -2.34
C GLN A 69 -3.70 -10.55 -1.59
N ALA A 70 -3.44 -9.24 -1.59
CA ALA A 70 -4.36 -8.26 -1.04
C ALA A 70 -5.73 -8.37 -1.72
N PHE A 71 -5.81 -8.33 -3.05
CA PHE A 71 -7.10 -8.47 -3.73
C PHE A 71 -7.84 -9.75 -3.37
N LYS A 72 -7.13 -10.88 -3.31
CA LYS A 72 -7.68 -12.18 -2.90
C LYS A 72 -8.32 -12.12 -1.49
N ASN A 73 -7.76 -11.30 -0.60
CA ASN A 73 -8.21 -11.17 0.79
C ASN A 73 -9.20 -10.00 1.00
N THR A 74 -9.54 -9.23 -0.05
CA THR A 74 -10.59 -8.20 0.01
C THR A 74 -11.98 -8.77 -0.22
N ASP A 75 -12.71 -9.05 0.86
CA ASP A 75 -14.14 -9.33 0.75
C ASP A 75 -14.93 -8.05 0.42
N LYS A 76 -16.05 -8.22 -0.30
CA LYS A 76 -17.00 -7.15 -0.63
C LYS A 76 -16.44 -5.99 -1.47
N LEU A 77 -15.23 -6.11 -2.04
CA LEU A 77 -14.58 -5.05 -2.84
C LEU A 77 -15.52 -4.47 -3.91
N ILE A 78 -16.10 -5.32 -4.76
CA ILE A 78 -17.00 -4.90 -5.84
C ILE A 78 -18.28 -4.25 -5.29
N SER A 79 -18.88 -4.83 -4.25
CA SER A 79 -20.09 -4.25 -3.65
C SER A 79 -19.86 -2.89 -2.99
N THR A 80 -18.69 -2.68 -2.37
CA THR A 80 -18.31 -1.38 -1.78
C THR A 80 -18.03 -0.36 -2.87
N LEU A 81 -17.34 -0.76 -3.94
CA LEU A 81 -17.11 0.09 -5.12
C LEU A 81 -18.41 0.49 -5.81
N ASN A 82 -19.34 -0.43 -6.01
CA ASN A 82 -20.65 -0.15 -6.61
C ASN A 82 -21.46 0.87 -5.80
N ARG A 83 -21.30 0.88 -4.47
CA ARG A 83 -22.06 1.78 -3.59
C ARG A 83 -21.42 3.16 -3.46
N ASN A 84 -20.09 3.20 -3.34
CA ASN A 84 -19.37 4.40 -2.87
C ASN A 84 -18.39 4.97 -3.91
N GLY A 85 -18.14 4.27 -5.02
CA GLY A 85 -17.09 4.61 -5.99
C GLY A 85 -15.65 4.46 -5.47
N LYS A 86 -15.46 4.16 -4.18
CA LYS A 86 -14.18 3.96 -3.49
C LYS A 86 -14.30 2.83 -2.47
N ALA A 87 -13.25 2.02 -2.34
CA ALA A 87 -13.10 1.06 -1.24
C ALA A 87 -11.70 1.18 -0.63
N GLU A 88 -11.61 1.10 0.69
CA GLU A 88 -10.39 1.28 1.47
C GLU A 88 -10.23 0.13 2.47
N PHE A 89 -9.07 -0.50 2.43
CA PHE A 89 -8.70 -1.65 3.25
C PHE A 89 -7.38 -1.29 3.95
N PRO A 90 -7.45 -0.61 5.11
CA PRO A 90 -6.26 -0.05 5.72
C PRO A 90 -5.38 -1.12 6.33
N ASP A 91 -5.91 -2.22 6.89
CA ASP A 91 -5.12 -3.26 7.58
C ASP A 91 -5.36 -4.65 6.99
N LEU A 92 -4.93 -4.84 5.74
CA LEU A 92 -5.18 -6.08 5.04
C LEU A 92 -4.01 -7.04 5.19
N ARG A 93 -4.27 -8.20 5.80
CA ARG A 93 -3.29 -9.27 5.91
C ARG A 93 -3.14 -9.99 4.57
N VAL A 94 -1.90 -10.18 4.14
CA VAL A 94 -1.50 -10.99 2.98
C VAL A 94 -0.91 -12.33 3.44
N ASP A 95 -0.86 -13.30 2.54
CA ASP A 95 -0.59 -14.70 2.88
C ASP A 95 0.87 -14.92 3.29
N GLU A 96 1.80 -14.17 2.70
CA GLU A 96 3.23 -14.24 3.00
C GLU A 96 3.81 -12.91 3.53
N ALA A 97 4.96 -13.01 4.19
CA ALA A 97 5.72 -11.84 4.62
C ALA A 97 6.69 -11.36 3.53
N PHE A 98 6.80 -10.05 3.39
CA PHE A 98 7.67 -9.37 2.42
C PHE A 98 8.68 -8.51 3.14
N LYS A 99 9.91 -8.45 2.62
CA LYS A 99 10.95 -7.56 3.14
C LYS A 99 10.73 -6.14 2.60
N VAL A 100 10.56 -5.18 3.49
CA VAL A 100 10.19 -3.80 3.18
C VAL A 100 11.06 -2.84 4.01
N ARG A 101 11.42 -1.71 3.41
CA ARG A 101 12.09 -0.60 4.11
C ARG A 101 11.08 0.44 4.58
N PHE A 102 11.28 0.96 5.79
CA PHE A 102 10.44 2.00 6.38
C PHE A 102 11.29 3.20 6.75
N ALA A 103 11.01 4.36 6.16
CA ALA A 103 11.50 5.64 6.66
C ALA A 103 10.75 5.98 7.94
N LEU A 104 11.51 6.12 9.01
CA LEU A 104 11.09 6.53 10.34
C LEU A 104 11.99 7.70 10.78
N GLY A 105 11.57 8.51 11.75
CA GLY A 105 12.38 9.62 12.30
C GLY A 105 13.80 9.19 12.72
N GLY A 106 13.97 7.95 13.19
CA GLY A 106 15.27 7.37 13.54
C GLY A 106 16.10 6.77 12.40
N GLY A 107 15.59 6.70 11.16
CA GLY A 107 16.30 6.14 10.00
C GLY A 107 15.46 5.23 9.11
N VAL A 108 16.12 4.39 8.30
CA VAL A 108 15.45 3.49 7.33
C VAL A 108 15.72 2.01 7.63
N PRO A 109 15.11 1.43 8.68
CA PRO A 109 15.19 -0.01 8.94
C PRO A 109 14.42 -0.87 7.92
N GLU A 110 14.81 -2.14 7.84
CA GLU A 110 14.11 -3.18 7.08
C GLU A 110 13.29 -4.08 8.01
N TYR A 111 12.07 -4.41 7.60
CA TYR A 111 11.20 -5.34 8.33
C TYR A 111 10.58 -6.36 7.38
N TYR A 112 10.29 -7.54 7.91
CA TYR A 112 9.39 -8.49 7.27
C TYR A 112 7.96 -8.19 7.71
N VAL A 113 7.08 -7.89 6.75
CA VAL A 113 5.69 -7.47 7.01
C VAL A 113 4.71 -8.24 6.14
N ASN A 114 3.53 -8.48 6.67
CA ASN A 114 2.42 -9.17 5.99
C ASN A 114 1.11 -8.38 6.07
N HIS A 115 1.17 -7.09 6.38
CA HIS A 115 0.01 -6.20 6.37
C HIS A 115 0.26 -5.04 5.40
N VAL A 116 -0.78 -4.70 4.65
CA VAL A 116 -0.75 -3.65 3.62
C VAL A 116 -2.00 -2.79 3.70
N THR A 117 -1.88 -1.55 3.26
CA THR A 117 -3.01 -0.70 2.93
C THR A 117 -3.31 -0.83 1.45
N LEU A 118 -4.57 -1.08 1.10
CA LEU A 118 -5.06 -1.04 -0.29
C LEU A 118 -6.23 -0.07 -0.40
N VAL A 119 -6.13 0.90 -1.30
CA VAL A 119 -7.23 1.81 -1.63
C VAL A 119 -7.52 1.68 -3.12
N VAL A 120 -8.78 1.47 -3.46
CA VAL A 120 -9.27 1.37 -4.84
C VAL A 120 -10.38 2.36 -5.10
N PHE A 121 -10.53 2.76 -6.36
CA PHE A 121 -11.58 3.69 -6.78
C PHE A 121 -12.03 3.41 -8.21
N ARG A 122 -13.15 4.04 -8.58
CA ARG A 122 -13.67 4.08 -9.94
C ARG A 122 -13.79 5.48 -10.46
N THR A 123 -13.59 5.62 -11.76
CA THR A 123 -14.06 6.78 -12.51
C THR A 123 -15.55 6.61 -12.84
N ALA A 124 -16.23 7.70 -13.19
CA ALA A 124 -17.67 7.69 -13.50
C ALA A 124 -18.04 6.75 -14.67
N GLU A 125 -17.09 6.46 -15.56
CA GLU A 125 -17.28 5.63 -16.75
C GLU A 125 -17.11 4.12 -16.47
N GLN A 126 -16.55 3.75 -15.30
CA GLN A 126 -16.27 2.36 -14.96
C GLN A 126 -17.46 1.68 -14.29
N THR A 127 -17.83 0.51 -14.81
CA THR A 127 -18.89 -0.36 -14.26
C THR A 127 -18.38 -1.79 -14.06
N GLY A 128 -19.16 -2.63 -13.38
CA GLY A 128 -18.84 -4.06 -13.22
C GLY A 128 -17.61 -4.30 -12.36
N ASP A 129 -16.56 -4.92 -12.93
CA ASP A 129 -15.32 -5.29 -12.24
C ASP A 129 -14.13 -4.37 -12.57
N LEU A 130 -14.40 -3.24 -13.24
CA LEU A 130 -13.38 -2.27 -13.62
C LEU A 130 -13.14 -1.29 -12.47
N PHE A 131 -11.88 -1.11 -12.06
CA PHE A 131 -11.45 -0.15 -11.04
C PHE A 131 -9.93 0.08 -11.12
N TYR A 132 -9.44 1.09 -10.43
CA TYR A 132 -8.01 1.43 -10.31
C TYR A 132 -7.53 1.36 -8.85
N VAL A 133 -6.21 1.26 -8.66
CA VAL A 133 -5.57 1.24 -7.34
C VAL A 133 -5.09 2.63 -6.97
N LYS A 134 -5.86 3.33 -6.14
CA LYS A 134 -5.50 4.67 -5.69
C LYS A 134 -4.20 4.69 -4.90
N THR A 135 -3.97 3.74 -3.99
CA THR A 135 -2.69 3.61 -3.29
C THR A 135 -2.54 2.20 -2.75
N PHE A 136 -1.29 1.73 -2.69
CA PHE A 136 -0.93 0.44 -2.14
C PHE A 136 0.44 0.55 -1.46
N TYR A 137 0.50 0.28 -0.16
CA TYR A 137 1.76 0.38 0.58
C TYR A 137 1.78 -0.57 1.80
N PRO A 138 2.97 -1.06 2.20
CA PRO A 138 3.11 -1.87 3.40
C PRO A 138 2.87 -1.09 4.68
N ARG A 139 2.32 -1.76 5.70
CA ARG A 139 2.24 -1.25 7.07
C ARG A 139 3.39 -1.75 7.94
N PRO A 140 3.81 -0.97 8.95
CA PRO A 140 4.75 -1.44 9.96
C PRO A 140 4.21 -2.67 10.71
N PRO A 141 5.09 -3.55 11.24
CA PRO A 141 4.70 -4.61 12.15
C PRO A 141 3.91 -4.07 13.36
N ASN A 142 3.00 -4.86 13.93
CA ASN A 142 2.20 -4.48 15.10
C ASN A 142 3.05 -3.96 16.26
N GLU A 143 4.20 -4.59 16.50
CA GLU A 143 5.15 -4.19 17.55
C GLU A 143 5.55 -2.72 17.44
N LEU A 144 5.77 -2.22 16.22
CA LEU A 144 6.06 -0.80 15.99
C LEU A 144 4.81 0.08 16.12
N ARG A 145 3.63 -0.44 15.77
CA ARG A 145 2.36 0.31 15.86
C ARG A 145 1.89 0.50 17.31
N GLU A 146 2.17 -0.47 18.16
CA GLU A 146 1.72 -0.51 19.56
C GLU A 146 2.72 0.15 20.52
N ALA A 147 4.01 0.13 20.21
CA ALA A 147 5.07 0.76 21.00
C ALA A 147 6.00 1.60 20.10
N PRO A 148 5.63 2.86 19.80
CA PRO A 148 6.45 3.74 18.98
C PRO A 148 7.85 3.93 19.55
N LEU A 149 8.87 3.83 18.69
CA LEU A 149 10.25 4.15 19.06
C LEU A 149 10.33 5.62 19.52
N LEU A 150 11.01 5.87 20.64
CA LEU A 150 11.28 7.21 21.15
C LEU A 150 11.95 8.07 20.07
N GLY A 151 11.29 9.17 19.66
CA GLY A 151 11.73 10.07 18.58
C GLY A 151 10.92 10.02 17.28
N ASN A 152 9.82 9.26 17.24
CA ASN A 152 8.92 9.12 16.07
C ASN A 152 7.52 9.77 16.22
N THR A 153 7.29 10.52 17.30
CA THR A 153 6.05 11.30 17.54
C THR A 153 6.26 12.79 17.27
#